data_AF-A0A4Z1I9N8-F1
#
_entry.id   AF-A0A4Z1I9N8-F1
#
_cell.length_a   1.000
_cell.length_b   1.000
_cell.length_c   1.000
_cell.angle_alpha   90.00
_cell.angle_beta   90.00
_cell.angle_gamma   90.00
#
_symmetry.space_group_name_H-M   'P 1'
#
loop_
_entity.id
_entity.type
_entity.pdbx_description
1 polymer ?
#
loop_
_entity_poly.entity_id
_entity_poly.type
_entity_poly.pdbx_seq_one_letter_code
_entity_poly.pdbx_strand_id
1 'polypeptide(L)'
;MTAIPPDTADAADSPIFHPTDADALTRAGHLKPAHGRRCEVSLHLMSEEYISSSSGSEDTQIVPDLLVSPETLIYLGWGSQKAGEIWSRWREIKEAETEDGQEVIEMEFLGFVLERYVPEVNISDGREACIEQMELWGLAGELINCIMASAFEDVRMTETIQYWVRDTMSIRYLGLEGLQKNSARREERRRNGTEDGRSEIGAAVARAPSSAVPGHTILYKAISSTRVAYLSDGSIDIESLASLPPTDFRGRIFAPIFFTPSLSVAKVYRGYVRNRTSSPALMIQMIVPNSFIEALPPFVCPFGDLWKQVVHALIIAPIAKGDNSAIVRLRDWREVTLNNVMHVDGEKTIHYDDGA
;
A
#
# COMPACT_ATOMS: atom_id res chain seq x y z
N MET A 1 2.56 -11.06 38.65
CA MET A 1 3.86 -10.93 37.97
C MET A 1 3.72 -11.56 36.60
N THR A 2 3.24 -10.76 35.66
CA THR A 2 3.06 -11.14 34.26
C THR A 2 4.41 -10.91 33.58
N ALA A 3 4.98 -11.97 33.00
CA ALA A 3 6.25 -11.89 32.31
C ALA A 3 6.10 -11.00 31.07
N ILE A 4 6.90 -9.94 31.01
CA ILE A 4 7.12 -9.12 29.82
C ILE A 4 7.96 -9.99 28.86
N PRO A 5 7.56 -10.16 27.58
CA PRO A 5 8.36 -10.94 26.65
C PRO A 5 9.67 -10.21 26.35
N PRO A 6 10.81 -10.91 26.27
CA PRO A 6 12.07 -10.34 25.83
C PRO A 6 12.11 -10.39 24.29
N ASP A 7 12.29 -9.25 23.63
CA ASP A 7 13.03 -9.09 22.37
C ASP A 7 12.60 -7.80 21.65
N THR A 8 13.17 -6.68 22.06
CA THR A 8 13.53 -5.60 21.13
C THR A 8 15.00 -5.80 20.79
N ALA A 9 15.33 -6.94 20.19
CA ALA A 9 16.60 -7.08 19.48
C ALA A 9 16.62 -5.97 18.41
N ASP A 10 17.69 -5.18 18.43
CA ASP A 10 17.90 -3.98 17.63
C ASP A 10 17.42 -4.19 16.18
N ALA A 11 16.33 -3.50 15.80
CA ALA A 11 15.67 -3.68 14.50
C ALA A 11 16.64 -3.46 13.31
N ALA A 12 17.78 -2.80 13.56
CA ALA A 12 18.87 -2.59 12.63
C ALA A 12 19.47 -3.88 12.03
N ASP A 13 19.38 -5.02 12.73
CA ASP A 13 19.97 -6.29 12.29
C ASP A 13 18.94 -7.37 11.95
N SER A 14 17.67 -7.00 11.78
CA SER A 14 16.61 -7.97 11.49
C SER A 14 16.68 -8.46 10.03
N PRO A 15 17.07 -9.74 9.78
CA PRO A 15 17.18 -10.26 8.42
C PRO A 15 15.79 -10.42 7.80
N ILE A 16 15.68 -10.21 6.48
CA ILE A 16 14.42 -10.43 5.75
C ILE A 16 14.11 -11.92 5.65
N PHE A 17 15.11 -12.79 5.57
CA PHE A 17 14.92 -14.22 5.57
C PHE A 17 15.54 -14.84 6.83
N HIS A 18 14.74 -15.62 7.57
CA HIS A 18 15.26 -16.43 8.67
C HIS A 18 16.33 -17.39 8.11
N PRO A 19 17.49 -17.61 8.77
CA PRO A 19 18.62 -18.35 8.19
C PRO A 19 18.24 -19.73 7.62
N THR A 20 17.47 -20.50 8.39
CA THR A 20 16.99 -21.83 7.96
C THR A 20 16.05 -21.77 6.75
N ASP A 21 15.25 -20.70 6.64
CA ASP A 21 14.37 -20.48 5.48
C ASP A 21 15.18 -20.02 4.27
N ALA A 22 16.16 -19.13 4.47
CA ALA A 22 17.08 -18.69 3.43
C ALA A 22 17.85 -19.88 2.81
N ASP A 23 18.36 -20.79 3.63
CA ASP A 23 19.02 -22.02 3.17
C ASP A 23 18.07 -22.94 2.38
N ALA A 24 16.82 -23.05 2.81
CA ALA A 24 15.81 -23.83 2.10
C ALA A 24 15.46 -23.20 0.73
N LEU A 25 15.26 -21.88 0.68
CA LEU A 25 14.96 -21.14 -0.54
C LEU A 25 16.14 -21.16 -1.52
N THR A 26 17.37 -21.07 -1.01
CA THR A 26 18.59 -21.16 -1.83
C THR A 26 18.72 -22.54 -2.46
N ARG A 27 18.51 -23.61 -1.69
CA ARG A 27 18.50 -24.99 -2.21
C ARG A 27 17.41 -25.23 -3.26
N ALA A 28 16.28 -24.55 -3.13
CA ALA A 28 15.17 -24.60 -4.09
C ALA A 28 15.37 -23.66 -5.30
N GLY A 29 16.43 -22.86 -5.34
CA GLY A 29 16.71 -21.90 -6.41
C GLY A 29 15.83 -20.65 -6.40
N HIS A 30 15.09 -20.40 -5.31
CA HIS A 30 14.22 -19.23 -5.15
C HIS A 30 14.91 -18.02 -4.53
N LEU A 31 16.12 -18.21 -4.00
CA LEU A 31 16.97 -17.17 -3.42
C LEU A 31 18.39 -17.35 -3.98
N LYS A 32 18.95 -16.29 -4.57
CA LYS A 32 20.34 -16.28 -5.08
C LYS A 32 21.04 -15.02 -4.56
N PRO A 33 22.32 -15.08 -4.13
CA PRO A 33 23.06 -13.88 -3.79
C PRO A 33 23.13 -12.91 -4.98
N ALA A 34 22.92 -11.61 -4.73
CA ALA A 34 23.12 -10.54 -5.70
C ALA A 34 24.33 -9.69 -5.32
N HIS A 35 24.39 -8.44 -5.80
CA HIS A 35 25.50 -7.54 -5.51
C HIS A 35 25.34 -6.88 -4.13
N GLY A 36 26.38 -6.97 -3.29
CA GLY A 36 26.37 -6.40 -1.94
C GLY A 36 25.49 -7.20 -0.97
N ARG A 37 24.85 -6.53 -0.02
CA ARG A 37 23.89 -7.13 0.92
C ARG A 37 22.49 -7.22 0.32
N ARG A 38 22.40 -7.87 -0.84
CA ARG A 38 21.16 -8.04 -1.59
C ARG A 38 21.04 -9.47 -2.09
N CYS A 39 19.82 -9.92 -2.21
CA CYS A 39 19.48 -11.20 -2.80
C CYS A 39 18.49 -11.03 -3.94
N GLU A 40 18.65 -11.86 -4.95
CA GLU A 40 17.68 -12.09 -6.02
C GLU A 40 16.66 -13.12 -5.52
N VAL A 41 15.40 -12.74 -5.54
CA VAL A 41 14.27 -13.50 -5.00
C VAL A 41 13.28 -13.76 -6.11
N SER A 42 12.78 -14.98 -6.20
CA SER A 42 11.69 -15.29 -7.12
C SER A 42 10.42 -14.48 -6.78
N LEU A 43 9.77 -13.87 -7.78
CA LEU A 43 8.51 -13.12 -7.56
C LEU A 43 7.40 -13.98 -6.93
N HIS A 44 7.48 -15.31 -7.05
CA HIS A 44 6.55 -16.22 -6.37
C HIS A 44 6.59 -16.11 -4.85
N LEU A 45 7.71 -15.68 -4.26
CA LEU A 45 7.81 -15.45 -2.82
C LEU A 45 7.13 -14.15 -2.36
N MET A 46 6.93 -13.21 -3.29
CA MET A 46 6.19 -11.97 -3.05
C MET A 46 4.67 -12.17 -3.09
N SER A 47 4.21 -13.31 -3.65
CA SER A 47 2.81 -13.62 -3.84
C SER A 47 2.42 -14.81 -2.97
N GLU A 48 1.63 -14.60 -1.90
CA GLU A 48 1.09 -15.73 -1.12
C GLU A 48 0.17 -16.64 -1.96
N GLU A 49 -0.35 -16.11 -3.08
CA GLU A 49 -1.21 -16.81 -4.03
C GLU A 49 -0.40 -17.39 -5.20
N TYR A 50 0.20 -18.57 -5.03
CA TYR A 50 -0.02 -19.75 -5.91
C TYR A 50 1.01 -20.85 -5.66
N ILE A 51 0.51 -21.99 -5.17
CA ILE A 51 1.07 -23.31 -5.43
C ILE A 51 0.44 -23.75 -6.76
N SER A 52 1.25 -24.05 -7.78
CA SER A 52 0.89 -24.64 -9.09
C SER A 52 0.65 -23.68 -10.25
N SER A 53 1.71 -23.10 -10.79
CA SER A 53 1.83 -22.90 -12.25
C SER A 53 3.29 -22.89 -12.66
N SER A 54 3.75 -24.06 -13.12
CA SER A 54 5.02 -24.23 -13.82
C SER A 54 4.86 -23.65 -15.22
N SER A 55 5.31 -22.42 -15.44
CA SER A 55 5.46 -21.85 -16.78
C SER A 55 6.47 -20.70 -16.82
N GLY A 56 7.76 -21.06 -16.87
CA GLY A 56 8.65 -20.60 -17.93
C GLY A 56 9.21 -19.16 -17.95
N SER A 57 8.97 -18.31 -16.95
CA SER A 57 9.73 -17.07 -16.77
C SER A 57 10.29 -17.03 -15.36
N GLU A 58 11.62 -17.05 -15.21
CA GLU A 58 12.27 -16.76 -13.93
C GLU A 58 12.16 -15.25 -13.67
N ASP A 59 10.95 -14.77 -13.36
CA ASP A 59 10.79 -13.39 -12.93
C ASP A 59 11.34 -13.28 -11.51
N THR A 60 12.44 -12.54 -11.38
CA THR A 60 13.13 -12.32 -10.12
C THR A 60 13.14 -10.85 -9.74
N GLN A 61 13.33 -10.58 -8.45
CA GLN A 61 13.44 -9.24 -7.90
C GLN A 61 14.61 -9.18 -6.94
N ILE A 62 15.39 -8.09 -7.01
CA ILE A 62 16.46 -7.84 -6.07
C ILE A 62 15.88 -7.19 -4.81
N VAL A 63 16.06 -7.82 -3.66
CA VAL A 63 15.65 -7.30 -2.33
C VAL A 63 16.87 -7.20 -1.41
N PRO A 64 16.84 -6.34 -0.38
CA PRO A 64 17.90 -6.27 0.62
C PRO A 64 17.93 -7.52 1.52
N ASP A 65 19.06 -7.76 2.18
CA ASP A 65 19.19 -8.87 3.15
C ASP A 65 18.61 -8.53 4.52
N LEU A 66 18.68 -7.25 4.89
CA LEU A 66 18.24 -6.71 6.16
C LEU A 66 17.05 -5.77 5.93
N LEU A 67 16.10 -5.75 6.85
CA LEU A 67 14.94 -4.86 6.73
C LEU A 67 15.34 -3.39 6.88
N VAL A 68 16.34 -3.09 7.70
CA VAL A 68 16.84 -1.72 7.97
C VAL A 68 18.29 -1.63 7.51
N SER A 69 18.51 -1.05 6.32
CA SER A 69 19.85 -0.99 5.72
C SER A 69 19.92 0.08 4.60
N PRO A 70 21.13 0.45 4.12
CA PRO A 70 21.25 1.33 2.96
C PRO A 70 20.71 0.69 1.68
N GLU A 71 20.78 -0.65 1.55
CA GLU A 71 20.17 -1.39 0.46
C GLU A 71 18.64 -1.32 0.50
N THR A 72 18.03 -1.30 1.69
CA THR A 72 16.60 -1.04 1.83
C THR A 72 16.24 0.33 1.27
N LEU A 73 16.98 1.39 1.59
CA LEU A 73 16.72 2.71 1.03
C LEU A 73 16.78 2.72 -0.50
N ILE A 74 17.75 2.01 -1.08
CA ILE A 74 17.85 1.88 -2.54
C ILE A 74 16.67 1.12 -3.11
N TYR A 75 16.23 0.03 -2.45
CA TYR A 75 15.04 -0.72 -2.83
C TYR A 75 13.76 0.13 -2.77
N LEU A 76 13.63 0.98 -1.75
CA LEU A 76 12.50 1.91 -1.64
C LEU A 76 12.47 2.95 -2.78
N GLY A 77 13.61 3.19 -3.42
CA GLY A 77 13.73 4.05 -4.60
C GLY A 77 14.58 5.30 -4.38
N TRP A 78 15.40 5.34 -3.33
CA TRP A 78 16.45 6.36 -3.20
C TRP A 78 17.63 6.07 -4.13
N GLY A 79 18.26 7.11 -4.67
CA GLY A 79 19.53 6.98 -5.36
C GLY A 79 20.65 6.55 -4.40
N SER A 80 21.64 5.81 -4.89
CA SER A 80 22.71 5.23 -4.04
C SER A 80 23.44 6.26 -3.17
N GLN A 81 23.72 7.45 -3.70
CA GLN A 81 24.34 8.53 -2.93
C GLN A 81 23.43 8.97 -1.79
N LYS A 82 22.16 9.26 -2.09
CA LYS A 82 21.21 9.75 -1.10
C LYS A 82 20.89 8.71 -0.03
N ALA A 83 20.79 7.45 -0.43
CA ALA A 83 20.65 6.32 0.49
C ALA A 83 21.81 6.25 1.49
N GLY A 84 23.05 6.47 1.05
CA GLY A 84 24.22 6.52 1.93
C GLY A 84 24.17 7.68 2.94
N GLU A 85 23.71 8.85 2.50
CA GLU A 85 23.51 10.02 3.37
C GLU A 85 22.44 9.77 4.44
N ILE A 86 21.26 9.30 4.02
CA ILE A 86 20.13 8.97 4.92
C ILE A 86 20.56 7.91 5.93
N TRP A 87 21.24 6.85 5.47
CA TRP A 87 21.72 5.77 6.33
C TRP A 87 22.72 6.24 7.39
N SER A 88 23.69 7.06 6.98
CA SER A 88 24.67 7.63 7.91
C SER A 88 23.98 8.45 9.00
N ARG A 89 22.99 9.27 8.62
CA ARG A 89 22.24 10.08 9.57
C ARG A 89 21.37 9.25 10.51
N TRP A 90 20.73 8.19 10.02
CA TRP A 90 19.97 7.26 10.84
C TRP A 90 20.85 6.62 11.93
N ARG A 91 22.04 6.14 11.56
CA ARG A 91 22.99 5.55 12.51
C ARG A 91 23.48 6.53 13.56
N GLU A 92 23.85 7.76 13.17
CA GLU A 92 24.25 8.81 14.12
C GLU A 92 23.18 9.06 15.19
N ILE A 93 21.90 9.07 14.80
CA ILE A 93 20.78 9.27 15.74
C ILE A 93 20.65 8.08 16.69
N LYS A 94 20.69 6.85 16.16
CA LYS A 94 20.55 5.63 16.96
C LYS A 94 21.73 5.41 17.93
N GLU A 95 22.94 5.76 17.51
CA GLU A 95 24.13 5.74 18.35
C GLU A 95 23.99 6.75 19.51
N ALA A 96 23.56 7.98 19.23
CA ALA A 96 23.35 9.01 20.26
C ALA A 96 22.25 8.63 21.28
N GLU A 97 21.15 8.01 20.84
CA GLU A 97 20.08 7.54 21.75
C GLU A 97 20.57 6.48 22.73
N THR A 98 21.50 5.62 22.29
CA THR A 98 22.07 4.55 23.11
C THR A 98 22.99 5.11 24.20
N GLU A 99 23.70 6.21 23.91
CA GLU A 99 24.64 6.85 24.84
C GLU A 99 23.94 7.63 25.96
N ASP A 100 22.84 8.32 25.66
CA ASP A 100 22.12 9.16 26.64
C ASP A 100 21.17 8.35 27.56
N GLY A 101 21.00 7.04 27.31
CA GLY A 101 20.13 6.17 28.10
C GLY A 101 18.64 6.57 28.05
N GLN A 102 18.28 7.43 27.09
CA GLN A 102 16.98 8.02 26.93
C GLN A 102 16.51 7.68 25.51
N GLU A 103 15.48 6.84 25.38
CA GLU A 103 14.81 6.60 24.10
C GLU A 103 14.04 7.88 23.71
N VAL A 104 14.74 8.86 23.13
CA VAL A 104 14.14 10.19 22.86
C VAL A 104 13.27 10.17 21.61
N ILE A 105 13.48 9.26 20.66
CA ILE A 105 12.71 9.21 19.43
C ILE A 105 12.20 7.79 19.15
N GLU A 106 10.94 7.54 19.54
CA GLU A 106 10.11 6.40 19.10
C GLU A 106 9.72 6.53 17.61
N MET A 107 10.65 6.89 16.73
CA MET A 107 10.38 6.99 15.30
C MET A 107 10.92 5.75 14.60
N GLU A 108 10.01 5.05 13.93
CA GLU A 108 10.33 3.91 13.08
C GLU A 108 11.21 4.33 11.90
N PHE A 109 12.02 3.40 11.39
CA PHE A 109 12.96 3.64 10.30
C PHE A 109 12.30 4.27 9.08
N LEU A 110 11.17 3.71 8.62
CA LEU A 110 10.45 4.26 7.47
C LEU A 110 9.87 5.64 7.79
N GLY A 111 9.31 5.85 8.99
CA GLY A 111 8.81 7.15 9.44
C GLY A 111 9.90 8.22 9.36
N PHE A 112 11.09 7.93 9.88
CA PHE A 112 12.25 8.82 9.79
C PHE A 112 12.60 9.20 8.35
N VAL A 113 12.63 8.22 7.45
CA VAL A 113 12.97 8.43 6.05
C VAL A 113 11.93 9.34 5.38
N LEU A 114 10.64 9.03 5.54
CA LEU A 114 9.56 9.74 4.87
C LEU A 114 9.36 11.16 5.41
N GLU A 115 9.42 11.34 6.73
CA GLU A 115 9.19 12.65 7.36
C GLU A 115 10.34 13.62 7.09
N ARG A 116 11.59 13.16 7.11
CA ARG A 116 12.75 14.06 7.00
C ARG A 116 13.22 14.29 5.57
N TYR A 117 13.00 13.34 4.67
CA TYR A 117 13.58 13.41 3.32
C TYR A 117 12.55 13.56 2.20
N VAL A 118 11.25 13.46 2.50
CA VAL A 118 10.17 13.79 1.56
C VAL A 118 9.37 14.97 2.14
N PRO A 119 9.89 16.20 2.05
CA PRO A 119 9.28 17.37 2.67
C PRO A 119 7.95 17.76 2.00
N GLU A 120 7.04 18.31 2.78
CA GLU A 120 5.83 18.95 2.25
C GLU A 120 6.20 20.30 1.66
N VAL A 121 6.25 20.36 0.33
CA VAL A 121 6.58 21.57 -0.43
C VAL A 121 5.50 21.83 -1.46
N ASN A 122 5.17 23.09 -1.69
CA ASN A 122 4.22 23.43 -2.74
C ASN A 122 4.92 23.35 -4.10
N ILE A 123 4.62 22.31 -4.87
CA ILE A 123 5.21 22.05 -6.18
C ILE A 123 4.16 22.33 -7.23
N SER A 124 4.56 22.95 -8.32
CA SER A 124 3.72 23.06 -9.51
C SER A 124 3.29 21.66 -9.98
N ASP A 125 2.03 21.52 -10.38
CA ASP A 125 1.50 20.27 -10.94
C ASP A 125 2.13 19.89 -12.31
N GLY A 126 3.00 20.74 -12.85
CA GLY A 126 3.75 20.50 -14.08
C GLY A 126 4.65 19.28 -13.98
N ARG A 127 4.63 18.44 -15.02
CA ARG A 127 5.35 17.17 -15.09
C ARG A 127 6.85 17.35 -14.87
N GLU A 128 7.46 18.30 -15.55
CA GLU A 128 8.90 18.58 -15.49
C GLU A 128 9.30 19.07 -14.11
N ALA A 129 8.54 20.01 -13.52
CA ALA A 129 8.76 20.50 -12.17
C ALA A 129 8.67 19.38 -11.12
N CYS A 130 7.73 18.44 -11.29
CA CYS A 130 7.61 17.26 -10.44
C CYS A 130 8.85 16.34 -10.55
N ILE A 131 9.34 16.10 -11.77
CA ILE A 131 10.53 15.27 -12.00
C ILE A 131 11.76 15.93 -11.39
N GLU A 132 12.02 17.21 -11.70
CA GLU A 132 13.15 17.98 -11.17
C GLU A 132 13.15 17.99 -9.64
N GLN A 133 11.98 18.14 -9.02
CA GLN A 133 11.87 18.14 -7.56
C GLN A 133 12.16 16.77 -6.93
N MET A 134 11.74 15.68 -7.57
CA MET A 134 12.04 14.32 -7.11
C MET A 134 13.54 13.97 -7.30
N GLU A 135 14.15 14.43 -8.39
CA GLU A 135 15.60 14.31 -8.60
C GLU A 135 16.37 15.11 -7.54
N LEU A 136 15.91 16.32 -7.20
CA LEU A 136 16.51 17.16 -6.16
C LEU A 136 16.45 16.51 -4.78
N TRP A 137 15.40 15.73 -4.47
CA TRP A 137 15.36 14.94 -3.25
C TRP A 137 16.37 13.79 -3.24
N GLY A 138 16.86 13.38 -4.41
CA GLY A 138 17.78 12.26 -4.60
C GLY A 138 17.07 10.93 -4.84
N LEU A 139 15.86 10.95 -5.41
CA LEU A 139 15.16 9.74 -5.81
C LEU A 139 15.82 9.10 -7.04
N ALA A 140 15.79 7.78 -7.12
CA ALA A 140 16.27 7.03 -8.26
C ALA A 140 15.32 7.22 -9.46
N GLY A 141 15.89 7.28 -10.66
CA GLY A 141 15.11 7.42 -11.90
C GLY A 141 14.07 6.30 -12.09
N GLU A 142 14.32 5.09 -11.57
CA GLU A 142 13.34 3.99 -11.58
C GLU A 142 12.05 4.38 -10.85
N LEU A 143 12.14 4.84 -9.60
CA LEU A 143 10.97 5.26 -8.82
C LEU A 143 10.25 6.44 -9.49
N ILE A 144 11.01 7.42 -9.99
CA ILE A 144 10.46 8.57 -10.71
C ILE A 144 9.67 8.11 -11.94
N ASN A 145 10.24 7.22 -12.76
CA ASN A 145 9.58 6.68 -13.94
C ASN A 145 8.31 5.89 -13.59
N CYS A 146 8.34 5.13 -12.49
CA CYS A 146 7.19 4.39 -12.00
C CYS A 146 6.03 5.31 -11.55
N ILE A 147 6.34 6.42 -10.89
CA ILE A 147 5.33 7.40 -10.45
C ILE A 147 4.82 8.22 -11.64
N MET A 148 5.71 8.64 -12.53
CA MET A 148 5.44 9.57 -13.65
C MET A 148 5.05 8.87 -14.96
N ALA A 149 4.77 7.58 -14.95
CA ALA A 149 4.40 6.86 -16.16
C ALA A 149 3.16 7.49 -16.83
N SER A 150 3.29 7.88 -18.11
CA SER A 150 2.25 8.63 -18.85
C SER A 150 0.93 7.89 -18.96
N ALA A 151 0.96 6.55 -19.00
CA ALA A 151 -0.24 5.71 -19.01
C ALA A 151 -1.12 5.85 -17.76
N PHE A 152 -0.61 6.45 -16.69
CA PHE A 152 -1.30 6.64 -15.42
C PHE A 152 -1.38 8.11 -15.00
N GLU A 153 -1.26 9.04 -15.96
CA GLU A 153 -1.27 10.47 -15.67
C GLU A 153 -2.52 10.93 -14.92
N ASP A 154 -3.70 10.45 -15.33
CA ASP A 154 -4.97 10.75 -14.67
C ASP A 154 -4.98 10.32 -13.20
N VAL A 155 -4.45 9.13 -12.90
CA VAL A 155 -4.34 8.63 -11.52
C VAL A 155 -3.28 9.41 -10.75
N ARG A 156 -2.12 9.66 -11.36
CA ARG A 156 -1.04 10.45 -10.74
C ARG A 156 -1.51 11.87 -10.39
N MET A 157 -2.42 12.45 -11.16
CA MET A 157 -2.96 13.80 -10.92
C MET A 157 -3.98 13.89 -9.79
N THR A 158 -4.44 12.78 -9.23
CA THR A 158 -5.39 12.84 -8.10
C THR A 158 -4.72 13.26 -6.80
N GLU A 159 -3.39 13.17 -6.72
CA GLU A 159 -2.62 13.44 -5.50
C GLU A 159 -1.31 14.16 -5.80
N THR A 160 -0.71 14.72 -4.75
CA THR A 160 0.60 15.37 -4.83
C THR A 160 1.72 14.36 -5.10
N ILE A 161 2.85 14.82 -5.65
CA ILE A 161 3.98 13.91 -5.84
C ILE A 161 4.63 13.47 -4.52
N GLN A 162 4.52 14.28 -3.45
CA GLN A 162 4.92 13.88 -2.10
C GLN A 162 4.13 12.66 -1.65
N TYR A 163 2.81 12.72 -1.84
CA TYR A 163 1.93 11.62 -1.51
C TYR A 163 2.35 10.37 -2.28
N TRP A 164 2.51 10.44 -3.61
CA TRP A 164 2.88 9.26 -4.39
C TRP A 164 4.24 8.69 -4.05
N VAL A 165 5.22 9.53 -3.71
CA VAL A 165 6.55 9.07 -3.24
C VAL A 165 6.41 8.34 -1.91
N ARG A 166 5.76 8.96 -0.91
CA ARG A 166 5.51 8.34 0.40
C ARG A 166 4.73 7.05 0.27
N ASP A 167 3.63 7.07 -0.47
CA ASP A 167 2.76 5.91 -0.74
C ASP A 167 3.53 4.75 -1.36
N THR A 168 4.35 5.04 -2.39
CA THR A 168 5.15 4.04 -3.10
C THR A 168 6.23 3.43 -2.20
N MET A 169 6.95 4.25 -1.46
CA MET A 169 7.97 3.77 -0.52
C MET A 169 7.33 2.92 0.58
N SER A 170 6.19 3.35 1.13
CA SER A 170 5.48 2.57 2.15
C SER A 170 5.01 1.21 1.62
N ILE A 171 4.41 1.12 0.43
CA ILE A 171 3.99 -0.19 -0.11
C ILE A 171 5.18 -1.11 -0.43
N ARG A 172 6.33 -0.55 -0.84
CA ARG A 172 7.56 -1.31 -1.07
C ARG A 172 8.12 -1.83 0.26
N TYR A 173 8.18 -0.99 1.29
CA TYR A 173 8.67 -1.37 2.63
C TYR A 173 7.78 -2.44 3.27
N LEU A 174 6.45 -2.27 3.25
CA LEU A 174 5.49 -3.27 3.70
C LEU A 174 5.65 -4.61 2.96
N GLY A 175 6.09 -4.57 1.70
CA GLY A 175 6.46 -5.78 0.96
C GLY A 175 7.62 -6.54 1.57
N LEU A 176 8.66 -5.83 2.02
CA LEU A 176 9.81 -6.42 2.73
C LEU A 176 9.40 -6.97 4.10
N GLU A 177 8.58 -6.24 4.85
CA GLU A 177 8.03 -6.75 6.11
C GLU A 177 7.18 -8.01 5.90
N GLY A 178 6.39 -8.03 4.82
CA GLY A 178 5.61 -9.20 4.42
C GLY A 178 6.49 -10.42 4.15
N LEU A 179 7.62 -10.23 3.45
CA LEU A 179 8.60 -11.29 3.24
C LEU A 179 9.19 -11.81 4.55
N GLN A 180 9.55 -10.89 5.46
CA GLN A 180 10.11 -11.24 6.76
C GLN A 180 9.13 -12.04 7.61
N LYS A 181 7.89 -11.55 7.75
CA LYS A 181 6.81 -12.24 8.45
C LYS A 181 6.55 -13.62 7.82
N ASN A 182 6.55 -13.71 6.49
CA ASN A 182 6.36 -14.97 5.79
C ASN A 182 7.52 -15.96 5.99
N SER A 183 8.75 -15.47 6.04
CA SER A 183 9.93 -16.28 6.33
C SER A 183 9.88 -16.84 7.76
N ALA A 184 9.57 -15.99 8.74
CA ALA A 184 9.39 -16.40 10.14
C ALA A 184 8.26 -17.44 10.29
N ARG A 185 7.11 -17.22 9.65
CA ARG A 185 5.98 -18.17 9.67
C ARG A 185 6.34 -19.52 9.04
N ARG A 186 7.10 -19.52 7.94
CA ARG A 186 7.58 -20.78 7.32
C ARG A 186 8.50 -21.54 8.25
N GLU A 187 9.39 -20.84 8.95
CA GLU A 187 10.27 -21.45 9.94
C GLU A 187 9.50 -22.03 11.13
N GLU A 188 8.54 -21.29 11.68
CA GLU A 188 7.71 -21.78 12.79
C GLU A 188 6.95 -23.06 12.41
N ARG A 189 6.36 -23.11 11.20
CA ARG A 189 5.71 -24.32 10.68
C ARG A 189 6.66 -25.51 10.61
N ARG A 190 7.93 -25.30 10.22
CA ARG A 190 8.95 -26.36 10.19
C ARG A 190 9.27 -26.87 11.60
N ARG A 191 9.40 -25.97 12.57
CA ARG A 191 9.71 -26.34 13.97
C ARG A 191 8.58 -27.13 14.62
N ASN A 192 7.34 -26.74 14.37
CA ASN A 192 6.17 -27.37 14.98
C ASN A 192 5.80 -28.70 14.33
N GLY A 193 6.50 -29.13 13.27
CA GLY A 193 6.24 -30.40 12.57
C GLY A 193 4.82 -30.49 12.00
N THR A 194 4.11 -29.36 11.92
CA THR A 194 2.74 -29.28 11.41
C THR A 194 2.83 -29.21 9.89
N GLU A 195 3.21 -30.35 9.27
CA GLU A 195 2.81 -30.63 7.89
C GLU A 195 1.32 -30.96 7.88
N ASP A 196 0.48 -29.98 8.24
CA ASP A 196 -0.94 -30.09 7.94
C ASP A 196 -1.27 -29.11 6.82
N GLY A 197 -1.90 -29.71 5.80
CA GLY A 197 -1.96 -29.17 4.46
C GLY A 197 -2.69 -27.85 4.38
N ARG A 198 -2.23 -27.03 3.44
CA ARG A 198 -2.99 -25.92 2.84
C ARG A 198 -3.22 -24.76 3.82
N SER A 199 -2.45 -23.69 3.63
CA SER A 199 -2.72 -22.38 4.23
C SER A 199 -4.22 -22.07 4.10
N GLU A 200 -4.94 -22.00 5.23
CA GLU A 200 -6.39 -21.75 5.27
C GLU A 200 -6.77 -20.34 4.81
N ILE A 201 -5.78 -19.44 4.63
CA ILE A 201 -5.96 -18.19 3.89
C ILE A 201 -5.68 -18.44 2.40
N GLY A 202 -6.31 -19.48 1.85
CA GLY A 202 -6.71 -19.42 0.46
C GLY A 202 -7.86 -18.46 0.42
N ALA A 203 -7.59 -17.15 0.31
CA ALA A 203 -8.60 -16.22 -0.19
C ALA A 203 -9.06 -16.87 -1.49
N ALA A 204 -10.23 -17.49 -1.47
CA ALA A 204 -10.73 -18.18 -2.63
C ALA A 204 -10.85 -17.09 -3.69
N VAL A 205 -9.93 -17.09 -4.65
CA VAL A 205 -9.99 -16.30 -5.87
C VAL A 205 -11.18 -16.86 -6.64
N ALA A 206 -12.37 -16.56 -6.14
CA ALA A 206 -13.62 -16.94 -6.73
C ALA A 206 -13.72 -16.10 -8.00
N ARG A 207 -13.71 -16.78 -9.15
CA ARG A 207 -14.03 -16.15 -10.42
C ARG A 207 -15.37 -15.44 -10.23
N ALA A 208 -15.36 -14.11 -10.25
CA ALA A 208 -16.56 -13.34 -9.94
C ALA A 208 -17.66 -13.74 -10.95
N PRO A 209 -18.83 -14.24 -10.50
CA PRO A 209 -19.98 -14.31 -11.37
C PRO A 209 -20.30 -12.89 -11.82
N SER A 210 -20.41 -12.69 -13.13
CA SER A 210 -20.94 -11.47 -13.75
C SER A 210 -22.45 -11.40 -13.49
N SER A 211 -22.86 -11.39 -12.23
CA SER A 211 -24.25 -11.31 -11.85
C SER A 211 -24.51 -9.88 -11.42
N ALA A 212 -25.11 -9.12 -12.34
CA ALA A 212 -25.93 -7.98 -11.95
C ALA A 212 -27.13 -8.57 -11.18
N VAL A 213 -26.94 -8.85 -9.89
CA VAL A 213 -28.05 -9.21 -9.01
C VAL A 213 -28.98 -8.00 -9.01
N PRO A 214 -30.23 -8.14 -9.50
CA PRO A 214 -31.16 -7.02 -9.50
C PRO A 214 -31.23 -6.38 -8.10
N GLY A 215 -31.18 -5.06 -8.03
CA GLY A 215 -31.19 -4.31 -6.77
C GLY A 215 -29.85 -4.18 -6.05
N HIS A 216 -28.72 -4.58 -6.67
CA HIS A 216 -27.38 -4.37 -6.11
C HIS A 216 -26.45 -3.69 -7.11
N THR A 217 -25.52 -2.90 -6.57
CA THR A 217 -24.41 -2.28 -7.29
C THR A 217 -23.12 -2.94 -6.88
N ILE A 218 -22.27 -3.23 -7.86
CA ILE A 218 -20.93 -3.75 -7.63
C ILE A 218 -19.95 -2.58 -7.62
N LEU A 219 -19.13 -2.51 -6.58
CA LEU A 219 -18.09 -1.54 -6.36
C LEU A 219 -16.71 -2.21 -6.36
N TYR A 220 -15.70 -1.54 -6.89
CA TYR A 220 -14.35 -2.05 -7.09
C TYR A 220 -13.31 -1.12 -6.47
N LYS A 221 -12.28 -1.69 -5.84
CA LYS A 221 -11.09 -0.98 -5.35
C LYS A 221 -9.85 -1.76 -5.75
N ALA A 222 -8.87 -1.09 -6.34
CA ALA A 222 -7.55 -1.67 -6.53
C ALA A 222 -6.62 -1.24 -5.40
N ILE A 223 -5.85 -2.19 -4.86
CA ILE A 223 -4.95 -1.94 -3.74
C ILE A 223 -3.74 -2.89 -3.79
N SER A 224 -2.60 -2.47 -3.22
CA SER A 224 -1.49 -3.40 -2.98
C SER A 224 -1.91 -4.45 -1.96
N SER A 225 -1.59 -5.72 -2.22
CA SER A 225 -1.77 -6.81 -1.25
C SER A 225 -1.08 -6.52 0.09
N THR A 226 0.06 -5.82 0.07
CA THR A 226 0.81 -5.44 1.27
C THR A 226 0.07 -4.48 2.21
N ARG A 227 -1.04 -3.88 1.75
CA ARG A 227 -1.90 -3.03 2.59
C ARG A 227 -3.11 -3.76 3.13
N VAL A 228 -3.45 -4.93 2.61
CA VAL A 228 -4.64 -5.65 3.06
C VAL A 228 -4.27 -6.45 4.29
N ALA A 229 -4.83 -6.04 5.43
CA ALA A 229 -4.77 -6.82 6.66
C ALA A 229 -5.99 -7.73 6.76
N TYR A 230 -5.82 -8.83 7.49
CA TYR A 230 -6.87 -9.80 7.75
C TYR A 230 -7.08 -9.95 9.25
N LEU A 231 -8.33 -10.04 9.67
CA LEU A 231 -8.71 -10.37 11.05
C LEU A 231 -8.45 -11.87 11.32
N SER A 232 -8.52 -12.25 12.60
CA SER A 232 -8.26 -13.62 13.04
C SER A 232 -9.21 -14.68 12.44
N ASP A 233 -10.39 -14.26 11.97
CA ASP A 233 -11.38 -15.10 11.29
C ASP A 233 -11.19 -15.19 9.76
N GLY A 234 -10.11 -14.57 9.26
CA GLY A 234 -9.74 -14.49 7.85
C GLY A 234 -10.59 -13.52 7.03
N SER A 235 -11.44 -12.69 7.65
CA SER A 235 -12.08 -11.56 6.98
C SER A 235 -11.06 -10.43 6.75
N ILE A 236 -11.35 -9.55 5.79
CA ILE A 236 -10.50 -8.37 5.54
C ILE A 236 -10.76 -7.34 6.63
N ASP A 237 -9.69 -6.83 7.22
CA ASP A 237 -9.78 -5.64 8.05
C ASP A 237 -10.09 -4.41 7.17
N ILE A 238 -11.29 -3.85 7.34
CA ILE A 238 -11.76 -2.72 6.54
C ILE A 238 -10.88 -1.48 6.74
N GLU A 239 -10.30 -1.28 7.93
CA GLU A 239 -9.43 -0.14 8.21
C GLU A 239 -8.16 -0.19 7.34
N SER A 240 -7.68 -1.39 7.02
CA SER A 240 -6.55 -1.60 6.11
C SER A 240 -6.82 -1.17 4.66
N LEU A 241 -8.10 -0.96 4.30
CA LEU A 241 -8.51 -0.46 2.99
C LEU A 241 -8.55 1.06 2.92
N ALA A 242 -8.34 1.76 4.02
CA ALA A 242 -8.35 3.21 4.05
C ALA A 242 -7.16 3.80 3.28
N SER A 243 -7.38 4.93 2.60
CA SER A 243 -6.28 5.68 1.99
C SER A 243 -5.57 6.49 3.07
N LEU A 244 -4.26 6.29 3.25
CA LEU A 244 -3.51 7.01 4.27
C LEU A 244 -3.42 8.51 3.96
N PRO A 245 -3.45 9.40 4.96
CA PRO A 245 -3.18 10.82 4.75
C PRO A 245 -1.77 11.07 4.17
N PRO A 246 -1.56 12.17 3.42
CA PRO A 246 -2.57 13.13 3.00
C PRO A 246 -3.43 12.56 1.86
N THR A 247 -4.74 12.45 2.06
CA THR A 247 -5.67 12.13 0.99
C THR A 247 -6.16 13.40 0.32
N ASP A 248 -6.51 13.29 -0.96
CA ASP A 248 -7.20 14.25 -1.83
C ASP A 248 -8.33 15.02 -1.12
N PHE A 249 -8.94 14.39 -0.11
CA PHE A 249 -9.87 15.02 0.83
C PHE A 249 -9.23 15.17 2.22
N ARG A 250 -8.72 16.36 2.50
CA ARG A 250 -8.07 16.74 3.77
C ARG A 250 -9.03 16.64 4.96
N GLY A 251 -9.16 15.47 5.56
CA GLY A 251 -9.92 15.25 6.80
C GLY A 251 -9.04 14.63 7.89
N ARG A 252 -8.67 15.39 8.91
CA ARG A 252 -7.88 14.94 10.08
C ARG A 252 -8.56 13.89 10.97
N ILE A 253 -9.75 13.40 10.61
CA ILE A 253 -10.61 12.64 11.54
C ILE A 253 -10.83 11.19 11.08
N PHE A 254 -10.94 10.91 9.78
CA PHE A 254 -11.03 9.54 9.25
C PHE A 254 -10.44 9.43 7.85
N ALA A 255 -9.70 8.36 7.60
CA ALA A 255 -9.13 8.03 6.29
C ALA A 255 -10.21 7.42 5.39
N PRO A 256 -10.65 8.10 4.30
CA PRO A 256 -11.76 7.61 3.49
C PRO A 256 -11.40 6.33 2.72
N ILE A 257 -12.42 5.50 2.46
CA ILE A 257 -12.29 4.28 1.64
C ILE A 257 -12.93 4.51 0.28
N PHE A 258 -12.10 4.53 -0.76
CA PHE A 258 -12.52 4.77 -2.14
C PHE A 258 -12.88 3.48 -2.85
N PHE A 259 -14.07 3.43 -3.43
CA PHE A 259 -14.48 2.44 -4.40
C PHE A 259 -15.10 3.11 -5.63
N THR A 260 -15.05 2.44 -6.77
CA THR A 260 -15.70 2.86 -8.01
C THR A 260 -16.57 1.74 -8.57
N PRO A 261 -17.77 2.00 -9.10
CA PRO A 261 -18.53 0.99 -9.83
C PRO A 261 -17.96 0.72 -11.23
N SER A 262 -16.95 1.50 -11.63
CA SER A 262 -16.24 1.34 -12.90
C SER A 262 -15.11 0.34 -12.79
N LEU A 263 -15.31 -0.84 -13.37
CA LEU A 263 -14.25 -1.83 -13.44
C LEU A 263 -13.10 -1.38 -14.36
N SER A 264 -13.35 -0.55 -15.38
CA SER A 264 -12.30 0.02 -16.23
C SER A 264 -11.42 0.99 -15.44
N VAL A 265 -12.00 1.92 -14.67
CA VAL A 265 -11.23 2.83 -13.79
C VAL A 265 -10.45 2.03 -12.75
N ALA A 266 -11.08 1.06 -12.08
CA ALA A 266 -10.38 0.24 -11.09
C ALA A 266 -9.18 -0.52 -11.70
N LYS A 267 -9.30 -0.98 -12.96
CA LYS A 267 -8.18 -1.59 -13.68
C LYS A 267 -7.01 -0.63 -13.94
N VAL A 268 -7.29 0.65 -14.21
CA VAL A 268 -6.22 1.67 -14.35
C VAL A 268 -5.48 1.82 -13.02
N TYR A 269 -6.19 1.96 -11.90
CA TYR A 269 -5.57 2.01 -10.56
C TYR A 269 -4.76 0.75 -10.26
N ARG A 270 -5.28 -0.44 -10.62
CA ARG A 270 -4.55 -1.71 -10.46
C ARG A 270 -3.27 -1.72 -11.27
N GLY A 271 -3.32 -1.24 -12.52
CA GLY A 271 -2.15 -1.05 -13.37
C GLY A 271 -1.13 -0.12 -12.72
N TYR A 272 -1.59 0.98 -12.14
CA TYR A 272 -0.71 1.93 -11.47
C TYR A 272 -0.05 1.35 -10.22
N VAL A 273 -0.78 0.58 -9.39
CA VAL A 273 -0.18 -0.13 -8.25
C VAL A 273 0.91 -1.10 -8.72
N ARG A 274 0.64 -1.91 -9.76
CA ARG A 274 1.63 -2.84 -10.34
C ARG A 274 2.86 -2.13 -10.89
N ASN A 275 2.69 -0.92 -11.40
CA ASN A 275 3.79 -0.13 -11.92
C ASN A 275 4.74 0.36 -10.83
N ARG A 276 4.27 0.45 -9.57
CA ARG A 276 5.00 1.06 -8.46
C ARG A 276 5.61 0.06 -7.48
N THR A 277 5.08 -1.17 -7.44
CA THR A 277 5.57 -2.23 -6.57
C THR A 277 5.52 -3.58 -7.26
N SER A 278 6.46 -4.47 -6.93
CA SER A 278 6.44 -5.88 -7.32
C SER A 278 5.49 -6.71 -6.47
N SER A 279 4.95 -6.15 -5.38
CA SER A 279 3.90 -6.80 -4.61
C SER A 279 2.64 -7.00 -5.45
N PRO A 280 1.88 -8.09 -5.24
CA PRO A 280 0.63 -8.32 -5.95
C PRO A 280 -0.35 -7.16 -5.79
N ALA A 281 -0.89 -6.66 -6.90
CA ALA A 281 -2.02 -5.74 -6.88
C ALA A 281 -3.34 -6.52 -6.91
N LEU A 282 -4.15 -6.32 -5.87
CA LEU A 282 -5.47 -6.91 -5.68
C LEU A 282 -6.57 -6.04 -6.29
N MET A 283 -7.67 -6.68 -6.66
CA MET A 283 -8.95 -6.03 -6.95
C MET A 283 -9.95 -6.49 -5.90
N ILE A 284 -10.45 -5.59 -5.09
CA ILE A 284 -11.50 -5.87 -4.11
C ILE A 284 -12.84 -5.54 -4.76
N GLN A 285 -13.79 -6.47 -4.65
CA GLN A 285 -15.17 -6.28 -5.07
C GLN A 285 -16.08 -6.25 -3.84
N MET A 286 -16.92 -5.22 -3.80
CA MET A 286 -17.96 -5.05 -2.80
C MET A 286 -19.33 -5.04 -3.50
N ILE A 287 -20.29 -5.79 -2.97
CA ILE A 287 -21.66 -5.84 -3.51
C ILE A 287 -22.55 -5.11 -2.50
N VAL A 288 -23.17 -4.01 -2.94
CA VAL A 288 -23.94 -3.12 -2.08
C VAL A 288 -25.39 -3.04 -2.58
N PRO A 289 -26.41 -3.16 -1.71
CA PRO A 289 -27.80 -2.93 -2.11
C PRO A 289 -27.98 -1.52 -2.67
N ASN A 290 -28.73 -1.37 -3.77
CA ASN A 290 -29.02 -0.06 -4.35
C ASN A 290 -29.74 0.86 -3.34
N SER A 291 -30.62 0.30 -2.52
CA SER A 291 -31.31 1.03 -1.45
C SER A 291 -30.35 1.63 -0.42
N PHE A 292 -29.20 1.00 -0.18
CA PHE A 292 -28.17 1.57 0.68
C PHE A 292 -27.52 2.78 0.03
N ILE A 293 -27.12 2.67 -1.25
CA ILE A 293 -26.51 3.77 -2.00
C ILE A 293 -27.49 4.95 -2.14
N GLU A 294 -28.75 4.67 -2.44
CA GLU A 294 -29.82 5.67 -2.57
C GLU A 294 -30.18 6.35 -1.24
N ALA A 295 -29.93 5.67 -0.11
CA ALA A 295 -30.12 6.24 1.21
C ALA A 295 -28.94 7.13 1.67
N LEU A 296 -27.80 7.06 1.00
CA LEU A 296 -26.68 7.96 1.30
C LEU A 296 -27.02 9.38 0.83
N PRO A 297 -26.74 10.41 1.65
CA PRO A 297 -26.96 11.78 1.24
C PRO A 297 -26.10 12.06 0.00
N PRO A 298 -26.69 12.48 -1.14
CA PRO A 298 -25.92 12.75 -2.34
C PRO A 298 -25.02 13.96 -2.09
N PHE A 299 -23.72 13.74 -2.00
CA PHE A 299 -22.76 14.83 -2.03
C PHE A 299 -22.33 15.04 -3.48
N VAL A 300 -22.98 16.00 -4.15
CA VAL A 300 -22.56 16.42 -5.49
C VAL A 300 -21.40 17.38 -5.32
N CYS A 301 -20.17 16.89 -5.53
CA CYS A 301 -19.02 17.78 -5.64
C CYS A 301 -19.11 18.51 -6.99
N PRO A 302 -19.25 19.85 -7.02
CA PRO A 302 -19.19 20.59 -8.27
C PRO A 302 -17.78 20.48 -8.84
N PHE A 303 -17.65 19.81 -9.98
CA PHE A 303 -16.38 19.72 -10.70
C PHE A 303 -16.10 21.06 -11.39
N GLY A 304 -15.11 21.80 -10.88
CA GLY A 304 -14.54 23.02 -11.47
C GLY A 304 -13.11 23.22 -10.95
N ASP A 305 -12.39 24.27 -11.35
CA ASP A 305 -10.97 24.51 -11.00
C ASP A 305 -10.69 24.56 -9.47
N LEU A 306 -11.74 24.72 -8.67
CA LEU A 306 -11.71 24.81 -7.21
C LEU A 306 -11.90 23.48 -6.47
N TRP A 307 -12.05 22.34 -7.16
CA TRP A 307 -12.28 21.05 -6.50
C TRP A 307 -11.17 20.69 -5.49
N LYS A 308 -9.94 21.17 -5.73
CA LYS A 308 -8.79 21.06 -4.82
C LYS A 308 -8.91 21.86 -3.51
N GLN A 309 -9.89 22.77 -3.40
CA GLN A 309 -10.03 23.70 -2.27
C GLN A 309 -11.22 23.41 -1.35
N VAL A 310 -12.20 22.56 -1.74
CA VAL A 310 -13.53 22.57 -1.10
C VAL A 310 -13.99 21.22 -0.52
N VAL A 311 -13.25 20.13 -0.66
CA VAL A 311 -13.85 18.83 -0.30
C VAL A 311 -13.78 18.51 1.21
N HIS A 312 -14.95 18.52 1.83
CA HIS A 312 -15.26 17.80 3.06
C HIS A 312 -16.15 16.57 2.70
N ALA A 313 -15.47 15.42 2.58
CA ALA A 313 -15.90 14.01 2.48
C ALA A 313 -17.37 13.58 2.15
N LEU A 314 -17.50 12.80 1.05
CA LEU A 314 -18.06 11.43 0.97
C LEU A 314 -17.71 10.85 -0.42
N ILE A 315 -17.07 9.67 -0.52
CA ILE A 315 -16.84 8.97 -1.80
C ILE A 315 -17.81 7.81 -1.95
N ILE A 316 -18.82 8.00 -2.81
CA ILE A 316 -19.30 6.99 -3.77
C ILE A 316 -19.77 7.77 -5.01
N ALA A 317 -19.08 7.66 -6.15
CA ALA A 317 -19.54 8.25 -7.42
C ALA A 317 -19.26 7.32 -8.63
N PRO A 318 -20.18 7.22 -9.62
CA PRO A 318 -20.15 6.17 -10.62
C PRO A 318 -19.73 6.62 -12.03
N ILE A 319 -18.78 5.95 -12.71
CA ILE A 319 -18.59 6.12 -14.17
C ILE A 319 -18.15 4.82 -14.90
N ALA A 320 -19.12 4.07 -15.43
CA ALA A 320 -19.08 3.18 -16.61
C ALA A 320 -18.23 1.87 -16.65
N LYS A 321 -18.80 0.89 -17.37
CA LYS A 321 -18.47 -0.56 -17.52
C LYS A 321 -17.12 -0.91 -18.17
N GLY A 322 -16.59 -2.09 -17.82
CA GLY A 322 -15.64 -2.86 -18.66
C GLY A 322 -15.06 -4.11 -17.96
N ASP A 323 -14.92 -5.24 -18.66
CA ASP A 323 -14.87 -6.62 -18.09
C ASP A 323 -13.56 -7.13 -17.47
N ASN A 324 -13.70 -7.80 -16.31
CA ASN A 324 -12.94 -8.88 -15.64
C ASN A 324 -11.39 -8.87 -15.52
N SER A 325 -10.91 -9.03 -14.27
CA SER A 325 -9.77 -9.86 -13.84
C SER A 325 -9.76 -10.01 -12.30
N ALA A 326 -9.17 -11.10 -11.78
CA ALA A 326 -9.21 -11.66 -10.42
C ALA A 326 -9.52 -10.71 -9.25
N ILE A 327 -10.44 -11.15 -8.37
CA ILE A 327 -11.17 -10.35 -7.37
C ILE A 327 -11.17 -11.04 -5.99
N VAL A 328 -10.97 -10.26 -4.93
CA VAL A 328 -11.19 -10.63 -3.51
C VAL A 328 -12.50 -10.02 -3.03
N ARG A 329 -13.30 -10.75 -2.23
CA ARG A 329 -14.63 -10.36 -1.77
C ARG A 329 -14.66 -10.00 -0.28
N LEU A 330 -15.41 -8.97 0.08
CA LEU A 330 -15.88 -8.74 1.46
C LEU A 330 -17.06 -9.67 1.76
N ARG A 331 -17.14 -10.21 2.98
CA ARG A 331 -18.13 -11.23 3.37
C ARG A 331 -19.53 -10.65 3.63
N ASP A 332 -19.62 -9.45 4.18
CA ASP A 332 -20.90 -8.76 4.40
C ASP A 332 -20.75 -7.22 4.32
N TRP A 333 -21.70 -6.52 3.69
CA TRP A 333 -21.75 -5.05 3.66
C TRP A 333 -22.04 -4.46 5.05
N ARG A 334 -22.63 -5.27 5.95
CA ARG A 334 -22.93 -4.89 7.34
C ARG A 334 -21.69 -4.65 8.21
N GLU A 335 -20.52 -5.06 7.73
CA GLU A 335 -19.23 -4.72 8.34
C GLU A 335 -18.88 -3.22 8.12
N VAL A 336 -19.49 -2.56 7.12
CA VAL A 336 -19.49 -1.10 6.99
C VAL A 336 -20.59 -0.52 7.89
N THR A 337 -20.26 -0.23 9.14
CA THR A 337 -21.25 0.30 10.09
C THR A 337 -21.69 1.72 9.74
N LEU A 338 -22.94 2.10 10.09
CA LEU A 338 -23.44 3.48 9.96
C LEU A 338 -22.58 4.51 10.72
N ASN A 339 -21.81 4.08 11.72
CA ASN A 339 -20.88 4.93 12.46
C ASN A 339 -19.63 5.30 11.64
N ASN A 340 -19.40 4.63 10.50
CA ASN A 340 -18.33 4.96 9.55
C ASN A 340 -18.80 5.97 8.47
N VAL A 341 -20.07 6.38 8.53
CA VAL A 341 -20.64 7.43 7.68
C VAL A 341 -20.62 8.72 8.48
N MET A 342 -19.90 9.74 8.00
CA MET A 342 -19.93 11.05 8.65
C MET A 342 -21.35 11.62 8.62
N HIS A 343 -21.84 12.01 9.80
CA HIS A 343 -22.94 12.97 9.92
C HIS A 343 -22.32 14.37 9.85
N VAL A 344 -22.62 15.14 8.80
CA VAL A 344 -22.19 16.54 8.71
C VAL A 344 -23.33 17.42 9.20
N ASP A 345 -23.22 17.90 10.44
CA ASP A 345 -24.10 18.94 10.96
C ASP A 345 -23.59 20.32 10.49
N GLY A 346 -24.41 21.03 9.71
CA GLY A 346 -24.17 22.43 9.36
C GLY A 346 -24.52 22.80 7.93
N GLU A 347 -25.80 23.03 7.66
CA GLU A 347 -26.23 23.78 6.48
C GLU A 347 -25.81 25.25 6.62
N LYS A 348 -25.05 25.75 5.63
CA LYS A 348 -25.25 27.10 5.11
C LYS A 348 -25.26 27.03 3.59
N THR A 349 -26.46 26.87 3.05
CA THR A 349 -26.80 27.10 1.66
C THR A 349 -26.47 28.55 1.30
N ILE A 350 -25.53 28.75 0.38
CA ILE A 350 -25.35 30.04 -0.29
C ILE A 350 -26.43 30.09 -1.37
N HIS A 351 -27.43 30.95 -1.17
CA HIS A 351 -28.36 31.33 -2.24
C HIS A 351 -27.62 32.25 -3.22
N TYR A 352 -27.66 31.89 -4.50
CA TYR A 352 -27.43 32.86 -5.57
C TYR A 352 -28.77 33.51 -5.88
N ASP A 353 -28.85 34.81 -5.64
CA ASP A 353 -29.90 35.69 -6.17
C ASP A 353 -29.70 35.80 -7.67
N ASP A 354 -30.62 35.22 -8.45
CA ASP A 354 -30.78 35.58 -9.87
C ASP A 354 -31.56 36.90 -9.93
N GLY A 355 -30.81 38.01 -9.91
CA GLY A 355 -31.32 39.36 -10.15
C GLY A 355 -30.87 39.89 -11.52
N ALA A 356 -31.84 39.90 -12.44
CA ALA A 356 -31.98 40.60 -13.74
C ALA A 356 -30.81 41.45 -14.30
#